data_AF-A0A429D3S6-F1
#
_entry.id   AF-A0A429D3S6-F1
#
_cell.length_a   1.000
_cell.length_b   1.000
_cell.length_c   1.000
_cell.angle_alpha   90.00
_cell.angle_beta   90.00
_cell.angle_gamma   90.00
#
_symmetry.space_group_name_H-M   'P 1'
#
loop_
_entity.id
_entity.type
_entity.pdbx_description
1 polymer ?
#
loop_
_entity_poly.entity_id
_entity_poly.type
_entity_poly.pdbx_seq_one_letter_code
_entity_poly.pdbx_strand_id
1 'polypeptide(L)' 'MAAEERPDGHAGHDGDAGGYDALMAAITGESLPPDADPGDRRAYGSAAADVALLREQLGIIGTALSGPPPVLRAPEAPPA' A
#
# COMPACT_ATOMS: atom_id res chain seq x y z
N MET A 1 20.88 39.56 -21.11
CA MET A 1 20.39 38.21 -21.42
C MET A 1 21.40 37.22 -20.88
N ALA A 2 21.09 36.59 -19.75
CA ALA A 2 21.80 35.43 -19.23
C ALA A 2 20.75 34.60 -18.48
N ALA A 3 20.79 33.30 -18.72
CA ALA A 3 19.70 32.36 -18.53
C ALA A 3 19.15 32.34 -17.10
N GLU A 4 17.82 32.28 -17.00
CA GLU A 4 17.13 31.81 -15.81
C GLU A 4 17.57 30.36 -15.56
N GLU A 5 18.51 30.17 -14.63
CA GLU A 5 18.70 28.89 -13.98
C GLU A 5 17.42 28.58 -13.23
N ARG A 6 16.54 27.79 -13.86
CA ARG A 6 15.43 27.17 -13.17
C ARG A 6 16.04 26.11 -12.26
N PRO A 7 15.89 26.20 -10.93
CA PRO A 7 16.24 25.10 -10.06
C PRO A 7 15.18 24.00 -10.25
N ASP A 8 15.33 23.23 -11.32
CA ASP A 8 14.67 21.93 -11.48
C ASP A 8 15.40 20.92 -10.58
N GLY A 9 15.32 21.15 -9.27
CA GLY A 9 15.67 20.18 -8.26
C GLY A 9 14.38 19.67 -7.67
N HIS A 10 13.89 18.52 -8.14
CA HIS A 10 12.92 17.76 -7.36
C HIS A 10 13.57 17.44 -6.02
N ALA A 11 13.22 18.23 -4.99
CA ALA A 11 13.41 17.88 -3.59
C ALA A 11 12.59 16.62 -3.33
N GLY A 12 13.22 15.48 -3.58
CA GLY A 12 12.57 14.18 -3.64
C GLY A 12 13.64 13.12 -3.51
N HIS A 13 14.16 12.98 -2.29
CA HIS A 13 14.31 11.71 -1.55
C HIS A 13 15.45 11.84 -0.53
N ASP A 14 15.21 12.60 0.54
CA ASP A 14 16.02 12.55 1.77
C ASP A 14 15.71 11.25 2.54
N GLY A 15 15.88 10.11 1.87
CA GLY A 15 15.45 8.81 2.35
C GLY A 15 16.06 7.67 1.54
N ASP A 16 17.38 7.64 1.42
CA ASP A 16 18.12 6.40 1.14
C ASP A 16 17.95 5.79 -0.27
N ALA A 17 18.75 6.28 -1.22
CA ALA A 17 18.92 5.64 -2.53
C ALA A 17 19.74 4.32 -2.48
N GLY A 18 20.05 3.79 -1.28
CA GLY A 18 20.73 2.51 -1.07
C GLY A 18 20.04 1.59 -0.05
N GLY A 19 18.86 1.97 0.44
CA GLY A 19 18.16 1.36 1.54
C GLY A 19 17.07 0.46 0.99
N TYR A 20 17.05 -0.78 1.44
CA TYR A 20 16.03 -1.75 1.04
C TYR A 20 14.63 -1.15 1.26
N ASP A 21 13.81 -1.09 0.21
CA ASP A 21 12.45 -0.57 0.30
C ASP A 21 11.61 -1.46 1.22
N ALA A 22 11.44 -0.99 2.45
CA ALA A 22 10.72 -1.68 3.51
C ALA A 22 9.26 -2.00 3.15
N LEU A 23 8.62 -1.15 2.33
CA LEU A 23 7.27 -1.40 1.84
C LEU A 23 7.27 -2.56 0.84
N MET A 24 8.19 -2.54 -0.14
CA MET A 24 8.30 -3.63 -1.11
C MET A 24 8.62 -4.96 -0.43
N ALA A 25 9.54 -4.97 0.55
CA ALA A 25 9.84 -6.18 1.33
C ALA A 25 8.60 -6.71 2.09
N ALA A 26 7.80 -5.83 2.70
CA ALA A 26 6.56 -6.23 3.37
C ALA A 26 5.52 -6.79 2.39
N ILE A 27 5.41 -6.22 1.19
CA ILE A 27 4.51 -6.69 0.13
C ILE A 27 4.90 -8.09 -0.35
N THR A 28 6.21 -8.33 -0.59
CA THR A 28 6.69 -9.65 -1.06
C THR A 28 6.83 -10.68 0.07
N GLY A 29 6.81 -10.24 1.34
CA GLY A 29 7.03 -11.11 2.49
C GLY A 29 8.51 -11.43 2.72
N GLU A 30 9.41 -10.68 2.10
CA GLU A 30 10.84 -10.78 2.33
C GLU A 30 11.21 -10.20 3.70
N SER A 31 12.25 -10.77 4.30
CA SER A 31 12.82 -10.24 5.54
C SER A 31 13.85 -9.16 5.21
N LEU A 32 13.93 -8.14 6.05
CA LEU A 32 15.03 -7.17 5.96
C LEU A 32 16.38 -7.84 6.24
N PRO A 33 17.47 -7.33 5.66
CA PRO A 33 18.84 -7.74 6.00
C PRO A 33 19.14 -7.62 7.51
N PRO A 34 20.02 -8.47 8.05
CA PRO A 34 20.34 -8.47 9.48
C PRO A 34 21.06 -7.21 9.96
N ASP A 35 21.64 -6.43 9.05
CA ASP A 35 22.34 -5.17 9.25
C ASP A 35 21.48 -3.93 8.94
N ALA A 36 20.19 -4.12 8.60
CA ALA A 36 19.27 -3.00 8.39
C ALA A 36 19.18 -2.08 9.61
N ASP A 37 19.17 -0.77 9.35
CA ASP A 37 19.14 0.27 10.37
C ASP A 37 17.84 0.17 11.21
N PRO A 38 17.86 0.56 12.49
CA PRO A 38 16.64 0.60 13.31
C PRO A 38 15.48 1.39 12.70
N GLY A 39 15.74 2.43 11.89
CA GLY A 39 14.74 3.17 11.14
C GLY A 39 14.01 2.29 10.12
N ASP A 40 14.76 1.56 9.30
CA ASP A 40 14.23 0.64 8.29
C ASP A 40 13.40 -0.47 8.92
N ARG A 41 13.85 -1.02 10.05
CA ARG A 41 13.09 -2.05 10.79
C ARG A 41 11.76 -1.52 11.30
N ARG A 42 11.72 -0.28 11.79
CA ARG A 42 10.46 0.37 12.22
C ARG A 42 9.55 0.61 11.02
N ALA A 43 10.10 1.09 9.90
CA ALA A 43 9.35 1.30 8.66
C ALA A 43 8.75 -0.02 8.14
N TYR A 44 9.53 -1.10 8.12
CA TYR A 44 9.07 -2.44 7.74
C TYR A 44 7.99 -2.96 8.68
N GLY A 45 8.16 -2.79 10.00
CA GLY A 45 7.14 -3.19 10.97
C GLY A 45 5.80 -2.46 10.76
N SER A 46 5.84 -1.15 10.49
CA SER A 46 4.64 -0.38 10.12
C SER A 46 4.03 -0.88 8.82
N ALA A 47 4.85 -1.00 7.76
CA ALA A 47 4.39 -1.45 6.45
C ALA A 47 3.79 -2.87 6.52
N ALA A 48 4.38 -3.76 7.30
CA ALA A 48 3.88 -5.12 7.50
C ALA A 48 2.51 -5.13 8.18
N ALA A 49 2.26 -4.25 9.14
CA ALA A 49 0.96 -4.11 9.78
C ALA A 49 -0.10 -3.60 8.79
N ASP A 50 0.23 -2.60 7.98
CA ASP A 50 -0.67 -2.04 6.97
C ASP A 50 -0.98 -3.07 5.88
N VAL A 51 0.03 -3.79 5.39
CA VAL A 51 -0.14 -4.86 4.39
C VAL A 51 -0.97 -6.01 4.95
N ALA A 52 -0.83 -6.36 6.23
CA ALA A 52 -1.66 -7.38 6.86
C ALA A 52 -3.15 -7.00 6.83
N LEU A 53 -3.48 -5.75 7.18
CA LEU A 53 -4.84 -5.23 7.10
C LEU A 53 -5.37 -5.24 5.66
N LEU A 54 -4.56 -4.81 4.69
CA LEU A 54 -4.96 -4.83 3.28
C LEU A 54 -5.25 -6.25 2.77
N ARG A 55 -4.44 -7.24 3.17
CA ARG A 55 -4.67 -8.65 2.82
C ARG A 55 -5.97 -9.19 3.41
N GLU A 56 -6.31 -8.81 4.63
CA GLU A 56 -7.59 -9.16 5.23
C GLU A 56 -8.76 -8.59 4.41
N GLN A 57 -8.70 -7.30 4.08
CA GLN A 57 -9.74 -6.64 3.27
C GLN A 57 -9.88 -7.26 1.88
N LEU A 58 -8.76 -7.58 1.22
CA LEU A 58 -8.77 -8.27 -0.06
C LEU A 58 -9.38 -9.66 0.04
N GLY A 59 -9.21 -10.37 1.17
CA GLY A 59 -9.88 -11.65 1.43
C GLY A 59 -11.41 -11.51 1.51
N ILE A 60 -11.90 -10.48 2.19
CA ILE A 60 -13.34 -10.16 2.27
C ILE A 60 -13.91 -9.86 0.88
N ILE A 61 -13.23 -8.98 0.14
CA ILE A 61 -13.64 -8.60 -1.23
C ILE A 61 -13.62 -9.82 -2.14
N GLY A 62 -12.55 -10.62 -2.12
CA GLY A 62 -12.43 -11.83 -2.93
C GLY A 62 -13.54 -12.84 -2.64
N THR A 63 -13.92 -12.99 -1.35
CA THR A 63 -15.04 -13.85 -0.95
C THR A 63 -16.37 -13.35 -1.51
N ALA A 64 -16.64 -12.05 -1.38
CA ALA A 64 -17.86 -11.43 -1.90
C ALA A 64 -17.97 -11.54 -3.44
N LEU A 65 -16.85 -11.39 -4.15
CA LEU A 65 -16.80 -11.48 -5.61
C LEU A 65 -16.85 -12.91 -6.14
N SER A 66 -16.41 -13.90 -5.35
CA SER A 66 -16.43 -15.32 -5.75
C SER A 66 -17.81 -15.97 -5.57
N GLY A 67 -18.69 -15.34 -4.80
CA GLY A 67 -20.07 -15.81 -4.61
C GLY A 67 -20.94 -15.58 -5.86
N PRO A 68 -22.08 -16.28 -5.97
CA PRO A 68 -23.08 -15.96 -6.97
C PRO A 68 -23.56 -14.52 -6.80
N PRO A 69 -23.88 -13.80 -7.89
CA PRO A 69 -24.29 -12.41 -7.81
C PRO A 69 -25.51 -12.26 -6.91
N PRO A 70 -25.55 -11.22 -6.06
CA PRO A 70 -26.69 -11.01 -5.18
C PRO A 70 -27.96 -10.87 -6.01
N VAL A 71 -28.99 -11.64 -5.67
CA VAL A 71 -30.32 -11.48 -6.25
C VAL A 71 -30.84 -10.12 -5.81
N LEU A 72 -30.85 -9.16 -6.73
CA LEU A 72 -31.45 -7.86 -6.50
C LEU A 72 -32.95 -8.09 -6.23
N ARG A 73 -33.36 -7.93 -4.97
CA ARG A 73 -34.79 -7.84 -4.67
C ARG A 73 -35.29 -6.55 -5.27
N ALA A 74 -36.26 -6.66 -6.19
CA ALA A 74 -36.99 -5.51 -6.67
C ALA A 74 -37.56 -4.74 -5.46
N PRO A 75 -37.49 -3.40 -5.45
CA PRO A 75 -38.10 -2.61 -4.38
C PRO A 75 -39.57 -3.01 -4.27
N GLU A 76 -40.00 -3.35 -3.06
CA GLU A 76 -41.39 -3.67 -2.77
C GLU A 76 -42.24 -2.46 -3.17
N ALA A 77 -43.17 -2.66 -4.10
CA ALA A 77 -44.06 -1.60 -4.54
C ALA A 77 -44.89 -1.15 -3.32
N PRO A 78 -44.99 0.16 -3.05
CA PRO A 78 -45.77 0.64 -1.91
C PRO A 78 -47.23 0.20 -2.05
N PRO A 79 -47.94 -0.06 -0.93
CA PRO A 79 -49.34 -0.47 -0.96
C PRO A 79 -50.21 0.62 -1.62
N ALA A 80 -51.20 0.16 -2.39
CA ALA A 80 -52.10 0.98 -3.21
C ALA A 80 -53.04 1.89 -2.39
#